data_AF-A0A317WEY3-F1
#
_entry.id   AF-A0A317WEY3-F1
#
_cell.length_a   1.000
_cell.length_b   1.000
_cell.length_c   1.000
_cell.angle_alpha   90.00
_cell.angle_beta   90.00
_cell.angle_gamma   90.00
#
_symmetry.space_group_name_H-M   'P 1'
#
loop_
_entity.id
_entity.type
_entity.pdbx_description
1 polymer ?
#
loop_
_entity_poly.entity_id
_entity_poly.type
_entity_poly.pdbx_seq_one_letter_code
_entity_poly.pdbx_strand_id
1 'polypeptide(L)'
;MRALTEPVVPGDLLLVQTPSLRCMLVVEEAAITSTTPDTSTITVRETQWHIPLQPGYWMVSGPEVLYGGPPHEHEPHKEGKLCLSESHTVDPPYGTLATFLKDLVEEEGEKEFDILVKPHGRDVMEIYFEGDCPYCEDGDGWIDCPPAIEVYPELMIRHSRDHLCQFCLGYDIALEDRVRMEMLIALYHRTSVLQMTDHTRRKLRQTLLVLYRARVAIITARKEEMGIRHEDFVCDLLH
;
A
#
# COMPACT_ATOMS: atom_id res chain seq x y z
N MET A 1 25.23 -15.16 3.28
CA MET A 1 23.84 -15.45 3.63
C MET A 1 23.54 -14.72 4.94
N ARG A 2 22.76 -13.63 4.91
CA ARG A 2 22.31 -12.97 6.14
C ARG A 2 21.21 -13.83 6.77
N ALA A 3 21.34 -14.11 8.06
CA ALA A 3 20.30 -14.79 8.81
C ALA A 3 19.13 -13.83 9.06
N LEU A 4 17.90 -14.35 9.16
CA LEU A 4 16.77 -13.57 9.65
C LEU A 4 17.10 -13.04 11.04
N THR A 5 16.93 -11.73 11.23
CA THR A 5 17.21 -11.05 12.49
C THR A 5 16.04 -11.08 13.46
N GLU A 6 14.88 -11.53 12.99
CA GLU A 6 13.61 -11.49 13.72
C GLU A 6 12.86 -12.83 13.56
N PRO A 7 12.07 -13.24 14.57
CA PRO A 7 11.24 -14.44 14.48
C PRO A 7 10.11 -14.27 13.47
N VAL A 8 9.76 -15.36 12.80
CA VAL A 8 8.66 -15.42 11.82
C VAL A 8 7.63 -16.46 12.24
N VAL A 9 6.36 -16.21 11.89
CA VAL A 9 5.24 -17.13 12.08
C VAL A 9 4.47 -17.33 10.78
N PRO A 10 3.69 -18.43 10.64
CA PRO A 10 2.82 -18.61 9.49
C PRO A 10 1.92 -17.40 9.23
N GLY A 11 1.85 -16.97 7.98
CA GLY A 11 1.13 -15.77 7.52
C GLY A 11 1.97 -14.50 7.48
N ASP A 12 3.16 -14.50 8.06
CA ASP A 12 4.08 -13.36 7.96
C ASP A 12 4.55 -13.17 6.51
N LEU A 13 4.67 -11.91 6.09
CA LEU A 13 5.24 -11.53 4.81
C LEU A 13 6.73 -11.22 4.96
N LEU A 14 7.52 -11.62 3.97
CA LEU A 14 8.94 -11.32 3.84
C LEU A 14 9.17 -10.57 2.53
N LEU A 15 9.68 -9.35 2.62
CA LEU A 15 10.13 -8.60 1.44
C LEU A 15 11.61 -8.87 1.22
N VAL A 16 11.93 -9.57 0.13
CA VAL A 16 13.30 -9.85 -0.30
C VAL A 16 13.70 -8.87 -1.40
N GLN A 17 14.84 -8.21 -1.23
CA GLN A 17 15.36 -7.26 -2.20
C GLN A 17 16.80 -7.58 -2.59
N THR A 18 17.07 -7.52 -3.89
CA THR A 18 18.40 -7.40 -4.48
C THR A 18 18.44 -6.13 -5.35
N PRO A 19 19.59 -5.73 -5.91
CA PRO A 19 19.64 -4.63 -6.87
C PRO A 19 18.79 -4.81 -8.14
N SER A 20 18.38 -6.04 -8.46
CA SER A 20 17.67 -6.39 -9.71
C SER A 20 16.33 -7.10 -9.48
N LEU A 21 16.02 -7.48 -8.25
CA LEU A 21 14.79 -8.21 -7.90
C LEU A 21 14.17 -7.63 -6.63
N ARG A 22 12.83 -7.50 -6.63
CA ARG A 22 12.02 -7.40 -5.42
C ARG A 22 10.98 -8.51 -5.45
N CYS A 23 10.91 -9.28 -4.38
CA CYS A 23 9.98 -10.38 -4.26
C CYS A 23 9.28 -10.32 -2.90
N MET A 24 8.01 -10.67 -2.87
CA MET A 24 7.26 -10.84 -1.63
C MET A 24 7.01 -12.33 -1.41
N LEU A 25 7.43 -12.83 -0.26
CA LEU A 25 7.18 -14.20 0.17
C LEU A 25 6.20 -14.20 1.34
N VAL A 26 5.37 -15.23 1.42
CA VAL A 26 4.58 -15.53 2.61
C VAL A 26 5.14 -16.76 3.30
N VAL A 27 5.22 -16.72 4.63
CA VAL A 27 5.61 -17.84 5.47
C VAL A 27 4.43 -18.80 5.58
N GLU A 28 4.59 -20.03 5.10
CA GLU A 28 3.57 -21.08 5.23
C GLU A 28 3.76 -21.86 6.53
N GLU A 29 5.00 -22.19 6.86
CA GLU A 29 5.37 -22.94 8.06
C GLU A 29 6.67 -22.38 8.65
N ALA A 30 6.74 -22.30 9.98
CA ALA A 30 7.96 -21.91 10.69
C ALA A 30 8.02 -22.58 12.07
N ALA A 31 9.21 -23.02 12.47
CA ALA A 31 9.46 -23.51 13.83
C ALA A 31 9.45 -22.34 14.83
N ILE A 32 8.55 -22.38 15.81
CA ILE A 32 8.12 -21.25 16.66
C ILE A 32 9.21 -20.70 17.62
N THR A 33 10.42 -21.25 17.69
CA THR A 33 11.21 -21.19 18.93
C THR A 33 12.60 -20.54 18.87
N SER A 34 13.01 -19.90 17.78
CA SER A 34 14.37 -19.31 17.69
C SER A 34 14.34 -17.78 17.50
N THR A 35 15.15 -17.07 18.30
CA THR A 35 15.46 -15.64 18.10
C THR A 35 16.20 -15.36 16.80
N THR A 36 16.78 -16.40 16.19
CA THR A 36 17.41 -16.37 14.86
C THR A 36 16.90 -17.60 14.10
N PRO A 37 15.79 -17.48 13.37
CA PRO A 37 15.18 -18.62 12.69
C PRO A 37 16.16 -19.27 11.71
N ASP A 38 16.20 -20.60 11.71
CA ASP A 38 16.93 -21.35 10.70
C ASP A 38 16.10 -21.32 9.40
N THR A 39 16.64 -20.70 8.36
CA THR A 39 15.97 -20.54 7.06
C THR A 39 15.65 -21.87 6.39
N SER A 40 16.32 -22.97 6.78
CA SER A 40 16.01 -24.32 6.29
C SER A 40 14.74 -24.92 6.91
N THR A 41 14.26 -24.34 8.02
CA THR A 41 13.06 -24.78 8.74
C THR A 41 11.83 -23.91 8.46
N ILE A 42 11.98 -22.91 7.59
CA ILE A 42 10.91 -22.00 7.20
C ILE A 42 10.49 -22.36 5.78
N THR A 43 9.22 -22.71 5.61
CA THR A 43 8.61 -22.94 4.30
C THR A 43 7.99 -21.64 3.82
N VAL A 44 8.28 -21.27 2.58
CA VAL A 44 7.81 -20.02 1.98
C VAL A 44 7.21 -20.25 0.60
N ARG A 45 6.31 -19.34 0.23
CA ARG A 45 5.72 -19.25 -1.10
C ARG A 45 5.81 -17.82 -1.61
N GLU A 46 6.14 -17.65 -2.88
CA GLU A 46 6.05 -16.35 -3.53
C GLU A 46 4.58 -15.91 -3.62
N THR A 47 4.31 -14.67 -3.26
CA THR A 47 2.96 -14.13 -3.25
C THR A 47 2.92 -12.81 -3.99
N GLN A 48 1.96 -12.72 -4.91
CA GLN A 48 1.80 -11.53 -5.73
C GLN A 48 0.94 -10.50 -5.01
N TRP A 49 1.22 -9.24 -5.31
CA TRP A 49 0.35 -8.14 -4.93
C TRP A 49 -0.97 -8.21 -5.71
N HIS A 50 -2.09 -7.83 -5.08
CA HIS A 50 -3.39 -7.84 -5.75
C HIS A 50 -4.37 -6.81 -5.18
N ILE A 51 -5.37 -6.44 -6.00
CA ILE A 51 -6.52 -5.60 -5.61
C ILE A 51 -7.85 -6.25 -6.04
N PRO A 52 -8.87 -6.33 -5.18
CA PRO A 52 -8.83 -6.18 -3.72
C PRO A 52 -8.09 -7.36 -3.07
N LEU A 53 -7.95 -7.33 -1.73
CA LEU A 53 -7.40 -8.44 -0.93
C LEU A 53 -8.12 -9.75 -1.29
N GLN A 54 -7.44 -10.61 -2.04
CA GLN A 54 -7.92 -11.93 -2.43
C GLN A 54 -7.14 -13.01 -1.68
N PRO A 55 -7.75 -14.17 -1.39
CA PRO A 55 -7.01 -15.31 -0.85
C PRO A 55 -5.83 -15.67 -1.76
N GLY A 56 -4.64 -15.77 -1.17
CA GLY A 56 -3.38 -16.05 -1.85
C GLY A 56 -2.51 -14.81 -2.12
N TYR A 57 -3.06 -13.61 -1.97
CA TYR A 57 -2.42 -12.35 -2.34
C TYR A 57 -2.29 -11.38 -1.16
N TRP A 58 -1.51 -10.32 -1.35
CA TRP A 58 -1.33 -9.26 -0.36
C TRP A 58 -1.65 -7.87 -0.92
N MET A 59 -1.91 -6.92 -0.01
CA MET A 59 -2.08 -5.50 -0.35
C MET A 59 -1.48 -4.58 0.72
N VAL A 60 -1.10 -3.36 0.35
CA VAL A 60 -0.74 -2.28 1.30
C VAL A 60 -2.02 -1.58 1.76
N SER A 61 -2.12 -1.32 3.06
CA SER A 61 -3.20 -0.53 3.68
C SER A 61 -2.64 0.38 4.76
N GLY A 62 -2.05 1.50 4.35
CA GLY A 62 -1.38 2.41 5.29
C GLY A 62 -0.10 1.77 5.84
N PRO A 63 0.15 1.81 7.16
CA PRO A 63 1.35 1.20 7.74
C PRO A 63 1.34 -0.33 7.65
N GLU A 64 0.18 -0.95 7.44
CA GLU A 64 0.01 -2.39 7.43
C GLU A 64 0.10 -2.97 6.02
N VAL A 65 0.63 -4.19 5.93
CA VAL A 65 0.59 -5.03 4.73
C VAL A 65 -0.24 -6.26 5.05
N LEU A 66 -1.38 -6.39 4.37
CA LEU A 66 -2.39 -7.38 4.69
C LEU A 66 -2.28 -8.55 3.71
N TYR A 67 -2.22 -9.78 4.25
CA TYR A 67 -2.26 -11.01 3.47
C TYR A 67 -3.66 -11.64 3.52
N GLY A 68 -4.21 -12.02 2.37
CA GLY A 68 -5.59 -12.53 2.22
C GLY A 68 -5.79 -13.96 2.71
N GLY A 69 -4.77 -14.55 3.33
CA GLY A 69 -4.76 -15.96 3.72
C GLY A 69 -4.49 -16.90 2.55
N PRO A 70 -4.44 -18.22 2.77
CA PRO A 70 -4.23 -19.18 1.69
C PRO A 70 -5.45 -19.25 0.75
N PRO A 71 -5.24 -19.53 -0.55
CA PRO A 71 -6.34 -19.76 -1.48
C PRO A 71 -7.20 -20.96 -1.03
N HIS A 72 -8.51 -20.88 -1.22
CA HIS A 72 -9.42 -22.00 -0.95
C HIS A 72 -9.41 -22.97 -2.14
N GLU A 73 -9.18 -24.28 -1.90
CA GLU A 73 -9.01 -25.33 -2.92
C GLU A 73 -10.19 -25.50 -3.91
N HIS A 74 -11.32 -24.84 -3.68
CA HIS A 74 -12.57 -25.06 -4.43
C HIS A 74 -13.27 -23.78 -4.89
N GLU A 75 -12.70 -22.61 -4.66
CA GLU A 75 -13.23 -21.41 -5.29
C GLU A 75 -12.45 -21.16 -6.57
N PRO A 76 -13.07 -21.33 -7.77
CA PRO A 76 -12.43 -20.81 -8.97
C PRO A 76 -12.17 -19.34 -8.72
N HIS A 77 -10.90 -18.93 -8.88
CA HIS A 77 -10.52 -17.52 -8.88
C HIS A 77 -11.49 -16.84 -9.85
N LYS A 78 -12.48 -16.13 -9.30
CA LYS A 78 -13.30 -15.27 -10.14
C LYS A 78 -12.32 -14.22 -10.60
N GLU A 79 -11.95 -14.26 -11.88
CA GLU A 79 -11.42 -13.12 -12.61
C GLU A 79 -12.40 -11.98 -12.33
N GLY A 80 -12.11 -11.23 -11.27
CA GLY A 80 -12.82 -10.03 -10.95
C GLY A 80 -12.51 -9.08 -12.09
N LYS A 81 -13.49 -8.30 -12.52
CA LYS A 81 -13.25 -7.19 -13.47
C LYS A 81 -12.19 -6.17 -13.00
N LEU A 82 -11.69 -6.34 -11.78
CA LEU A 82 -10.86 -5.46 -10.97
C LEU A 82 -9.43 -5.97 -10.79
N CYS A 83 -9.10 -7.12 -11.38
CA CYS A 83 -7.77 -7.69 -11.30
C CYS A 83 -6.80 -6.88 -12.18
N LEU A 84 -5.77 -6.29 -11.56
CA LEU A 84 -4.64 -5.69 -12.28
C LEU A 84 -3.50 -6.68 -12.56
N SER A 85 -3.60 -7.91 -12.04
CA SER A 85 -2.67 -8.98 -12.38
C SER A 85 -3.07 -9.62 -13.71
N GLU A 86 -2.12 -9.78 -14.61
CA GLU A 86 -2.34 -10.55 -15.84
C GLU A 86 -2.52 -12.06 -15.57
N SER A 87 -2.13 -12.53 -14.37
CA SER A 87 -2.26 -13.93 -13.96
C SER A 87 -2.76 -14.09 -12.52
N HIS A 88 -3.72 -14.98 -12.35
CA HIS A 88 -4.19 -15.43 -11.03
C HIS A 88 -3.63 -16.79 -10.62
N THR A 89 -2.52 -17.21 -11.20
CA THR A 89 -1.86 -18.43 -10.77
C THR A 89 -1.21 -18.20 -9.41
N VAL A 90 -1.67 -18.92 -8.40
CA VAL A 90 -0.91 -19.05 -7.17
C VAL A 90 0.35 -19.83 -7.51
N ASP A 91 1.50 -19.19 -7.37
CA ASP A 91 2.77 -19.85 -7.62
C ASP A 91 2.91 -21.05 -6.66
N PRO A 92 3.42 -22.20 -7.14
CA PRO A 92 3.64 -23.34 -6.27
C PRO A 92 4.56 -22.93 -5.11
N PRO A 93 4.45 -23.59 -3.94
CA PRO A 93 5.38 -23.36 -2.85
C PRO A 93 6.81 -23.48 -3.36
N TYR A 94 7.64 -22.46 -3.07
CA TYR A 94 9.04 -22.46 -3.50
C TYR A 94 9.85 -23.51 -2.71
N GLY A 95 9.37 -23.89 -1.53
CA GLY A 95 10.00 -24.85 -0.63
C GLY A 95 10.51 -24.13 0.61
N THR A 96 11.78 -24.37 0.98
CA THR A 96 12.37 -23.70 2.15
C THR A 96 12.92 -22.33 1.78
N LEU A 97 12.92 -21.39 2.73
CA LEU A 97 13.56 -20.09 2.55
C LEU A 97 15.07 -20.25 2.23
N ALA A 98 15.75 -21.24 2.82
CA ALA A 98 17.13 -21.56 2.47
C ALA A 98 17.30 -21.93 0.98
N THR A 99 16.37 -22.70 0.42
CA THR A 99 16.37 -23.05 -1.02
C THR A 99 16.18 -21.81 -1.87
N PHE A 100 15.16 -20.99 -1.57
CA PHE A 100 14.93 -19.73 -2.28
C PHE A 100 16.16 -18.82 -2.29
N LEU A 101 16.79 -18.62 -1.13
CA LEU A 101 17.98 -17.76 -1.02
C LEU A 101 19.19 -18.36 -1.72
N LYS A 102 19.31 -19.69 -1.80
CA LYS A 102 20.37 -20.36 -2.54
C LYS A 102 20.19 -20.12 -4.04
N ASP A 103 18.97 -20.32 -4.55
CA ASP A 103 18.64 -20.15 -5.96
C ASP A 103 18.83 -18.69 -6.37
N LEU A 104 18.41 -17.74 -5.52
CA LEU A 104 18.66 -16.31 -5.70
C LEU A 104 20.16 -15.99 -5.86
N VAL A 105 21.02 -16.58 -5.03
CA VAL A 105 22.49 -16.39 -5.12
C VAL A 105 23.06 -17.05 -6.38
N GLU A 106 22.50 -18.17 -6.84
CA GLU A 106 22.93 -18.83 -8.07
C GLU A 106 22.55 -18.00 -9.32
N GLU A 107 21.39 -17.35 -9.31
CA GLU A 107 20.89 -16.50 -10.41
C GLU A 107 21.55 -15.11 -10.45
N GLU A 108 21.65 -14.45 -9.30
CA GLU A 108 22.11 -13.06 -9.19
C GLU A 108 23.61 -12.92 -8.87
N GLY A 109 24.26 -14.04 -8.54
CA GLY A 109 25.62 -14.09 -7.98
C GLY A 109 25.65 -13.77 -6.48
N GLU A 110 26.85 -13.62 -5.91
CA GLU A 110 27.05 -13.26 -4.50
C GLU A 110 26.71 -11.78 -4.20
N LYS A 111 25.68 -11.21 -4.85
CA LYS A 111 25.17 -9.88 -4.54
C LYS A 111 24.58 -9.87 -3.13
N GLU A 112 24.72 -8.73 -2.46
CA GLU A 112 24.07 -8.51 -1.18
C GLU A 112 22.56 -8.42 -1.40
N PHE A 113 21.81 -9.14 -0.56
CA PHE A 113 20.36 -9.10 -0.51
C PHE A 113 19.91 -8.79 0.92
N ASP A 114 18.77 -8.13 1.02
CA ASP A 114 18.12 -7.79 2.29
C ASP A 114 16.76 -8.47 2.38
N ILE A 115 16.38 -8.86 3.61
CA ILE A 115 15.09 -9.49 3.91
C ILE A 115 14.44 -8.70 5.04
N LEU A 116 13.28 -8.12 4.77
CA LEU A 116 12.45 -7.45 5.76
C LEU A 116 11.32 -8.38 6.18
N VAL A 117 11.26 -8.70 7.47
CA VAL A 117 10.17 -9.46 8.09
C VAL A 117 9.04 -8.50 8.42
N LYS A 118 7.80 -8.83 8.06
CA LYS A 118 6.62 -7.97 8.27
C LYS A 118 6.87 -6.55 7.76
N PRO A 119 7.15 -6.40 6.45
CA PRO A 119 7.50 -5.11 5.91
C PRO A 119 6.43 -4.09 6.24
N HIS A 120 6.85 -2.90 6.64
CA HIS A 120 5.94 -1.80 6.87
C HIS A 120 5.40 -1.29 5.53
N GLY A 121 4.23 -0.64 5.53
CA GLY A 121 3.67 -0.08 4.30
C GLY A 121 4.64 0.86 3.56
N ARG A 122 5.43 1.65 4.30
CA ARG A 122 6.52 2.44 3.69
C ARG A 122 7.58 1.58 3.02
N ASP A 123 8.02 0.50 3.64
CA ASP A 123 9.06 -0.37 3.07
C ASP A 123 8.56 -0.93 1.74
N VAL A 124 7.30 -1.38 1.69
CA VAL A 124 6.69 -1.87 0.46
C VAL A 124 6.60 -0.77 -0.60
N MET A 125 6.15 0.43 -0.24
CA MET A 125 6.10 1.55 -1.19
C MET A 125 7.49 1.93 -1.72
N GLU A 126 8.50 2.05 -0.84
CA GLU A 126 9.85 2.51 -1.18
C GLU A 126 10.65 1.44 -1.95
N ILE A 127 10.52 0.17 -1.55
CA ILE A 127 11.35 -0.92 -2.06
C ILE A 127 10.64 -1.71 -3.16
N TYR A 128 9.42 -2.20 -2.89
CA TYR A 128 8.72 -3.11 -3.80
C TYR A 128 8.14 -2.35 -5.00
N PHE A 129 7.48 -1.21 -4.74
CA PHE A 129 6.91 -0.36 -5.79
C PHE A 129 7.82 0.80 -6.22
N GLU A 130 9.05 0.89 -5.70
CA GLU A 130 10.03 1.93 -6.09
C GLU A 130 9.54 3.39 -5.94
N GLY A 131 8.61 3.63 -5.01
CA GLY A 131 7.99 4.93 -4.77
C GLY A 131 6.72 5.16 -5.59
N ASP A 132 6.37 4.26 -6.50
CA ASP A 132 5.18 4.38 -7.32
C ASP A 132 3.93 3.87 -6.61
N CYS A 133 2.81 4.53 -6.88
CA CYS A 133 1.52 4.07 -6.41
C CYS A 133 1.05 2.91 -7.28
N PRO A 134 0.88 1.69 -6.74
CA PRO A 134 0.52 0.53 -7.56
C PRO A 134 -0.92 0.60 -8.12
N TYR A 135 -1.73 1.55 -7.62
CA TYR A 135 -3.08 1.81 -8.12
C TYR A 135 -3.14 2.88 -9.22
N CYS A 136 -2.05 3.64 -9.46
CA CYS A 136 -2.04 4.76 -10.40
C CYS A 136 -1.23 4.38 -11.64
N GLU A 137 -1.88 4.28 -12.79
CA GLU A 137 -1.29 3.63 -13.96
C GLU A 137 -0.07 4.33 -14.58
N ASP A 138 0.24 5.61 -14.27
CA ASP A 138 1.27 6.30 -15.08
C ASP A 138 2.08 7.42 -14.41
N GLY A 139 2.09 7.59 -13.08
CA GLY A 139 2.94 8.62 -12.40
C GLY A 139 2.68 10.10 -12.79
N ASP A 140 1.96 10.35 -13.87
CA ASP A 140 1.66 11.64 -14.46
C ASP A 140 0.30 12.11 -13.95
N GLY A 141 0.35 12.68 -12.74
CA GLY A 141 -0.51 13.77 -12.31
C GLY A 141 -2.00 13.73 -12.65
N TRP A 142 -2.79 13.74 -11.58
CA TRP A 142 -4.17 14.23 -11.51
C TRP A 142 -5.23 13.40 -12.24
N ILE A 143 -6.19 12.99 -11.43
CA ILE A 143 -7.55 12.57 -11.78
C ILE A 143 -7.60 11.10 -12.19
N ASP A 144 -8.34 10.38 -11.37
CA ASP A 144 -8.69 8.99 -11.50
C ASP A 144 -7.54 8.03 -11.16
N CYS A 145 -7.83 7.21 -10.16
CA CYS A 145 -7.12 5.98 -9.90
C CYS A 145 -8.12 4.93 -10.35
N PRO A 146 -8.22 4.67 -11.68
CA PRO A 146 -9.32 3.89 -12.24
C PRO A 146 -9.48 2.54 -11.54
N PRO A 147 -8.39 1.79 -11.25
CA PRO A 147 -8.50 0.54 -10.50
C PRO A 147 -9.14 0.73 -9.12
N ALA A 148 -8.79 1.78 -8.38
CA ALA A 148 -9.36 2.01 -7.06
C ALA A 148 -10.80 2.53 -7.09
N ILE A 149 -11.19 3.30 -8.11
CA ILE A 149 -12.59 3.69 -8.34
C ILE A 149 -13.43 2.46 -8.71
N GLU A 150 -12.90 1.52 -9.49
CA GLU A 150 -13.66 0.31 -9.82
C GLU A 150 -13.76 -0.67 -8.64
N VAL A 151 -12.71 -0.77 -7.81
CA VAL A 151 -12.68 -1.65 -6.62
C VAL A 151 -13.53 -1.09 -5.49
N TYR A 152 -13.47 0.22 -5.32
CA TYR A 152 -14.21 0.96 -4.32
C TYR A 152 -15.03 2.04 -5.03
N PRO A 153 -16.13 1.67 -5.71
CA PRO A 153 -16.97 2.62 -6.46
C PRO A 153 -17.60 3.68 -5.57
N GLU A 154 -17.71 3.41 -4.27
CA GLU A 154 -18.07 4.40 -3.28
C GLU A 154 -16.99 5.46 -3.05
N LEU A 155 -15.74 5.22 -3.46
CA LEU A 155 -14.55 6.04 -3.27
C LEU A 155 -14.11 6.78 -4.54
N MET A 156 -14.95 7.69 -5.03
CA MET A 156 -14.53 8.66 -6.06
C MET A 156 -13.66 9.77 -5.43
N ILE A 157 -12.35 9.55 -5.44
CA ILE A 157 -11.37 10.43 -4.79
C ILE A 157 -10.51 11.12 -5.84
N ARG A 158 -10.34 12.44 -5.71
CA ARG A 158 -9.35 13.21 -6.47
C ARG A 158 -8.04 13.27 -5.67
N HIS A 159 -6.98 12.68 -6.24
CA HIS A 159 -5.64 12.71 -5.64
C HIS A 159 -4.92 14.04 -5.89
N SER A 160 -3.98 14.39 -5.00
CA SER A 160 -3.05 15.50 -5.17
C SER A 160 -1.65 14.96 -5.50
N ARG A 161 -0.92 15.64 -6.40
CA ARG A 161 0.40 15.25 -6.95
C ARG A 161 1.45 14.86 -5.91
N ASP A 162 1.42 15.46 -4.73
CA ASP A 162 2.53 15.34 -3.77
C ASP A 162 2.25 14.28 -2.68
N HIS A 163 1.17 13.51 -2.80
CA HIS A 163 0.73 12.57 -1.79
C HIS A 163 0.56 11.16 -2.35
N LEU A 164 0.97 10.15 -1.57
CA LEU A 164 0.46 8.79 -1.72
C LEU A 164 -1.04 8.84 -1.93
N CYS A 165 -1.54 8.01 -2.86
CA CYS A 165 -2.97 7.91 -3.08
C CYS A 165 -3.65 7.48 -1.77
N GLN A 166 -4.90 7.88 -1.56
CA GLN A 166 -5.53 7.65 -0.26
C GLN A 166 -5.76 6.18 0.03
N PHE A 167 -5.79 5.34 -1.02
CA PHE A 167 -5.84 3.89 -0.89
C PHE A 167 -4.54 3.31 -0.35
N CYS A 168 -3.37 3.81 -0.81
CA CYS A 168 -2.08 3.44 -0.22
C CYS A 168 -2.00 3.85 1.27
N LEU A 169 -2.67 4.95 1.65
CA LEU A 169 -2.76 5.39 3.04
C LEU A 169 -3.72 4.55 3.90
N GLY A 170 -4.49 3.65 3.29
CA GLY A 170 -5.43 2.75 3.96
C GLY A 170 -6.89 3.03 3.58
N TYR A 171 -7.69 1.96 3.53
CA TYR A 171 -9.10 2.03 3.15
C TYR A 171 -9.93 2.94 4.08
N ASP A 172 -9.62 2.91 5.37
CA ASP A 172 -10.26 3.76 6.39
C ASP A 172 -10.04 5.25 6.11
N ILE A 173 -8.81 5.63 5.77
CA ILE A 173 -8.43 7.00 5.42
C ILE A 173 -9.06 7.42 4.11
N ALA A 174 -9.10 6.54 3.10
CA ALA A 174 -9.76 6.81 1.83
C ALA A 174 -11.26 7.11 2.01
N LEU A 175 -11.97 6.31 2.81
CA LEU A 175 -13.37 6.55 3.16
C LEU A 175 -13.57 7.90 3.86
N GLU A 176 -12.74 8.19 4.86
CA GLU A 176 -12.88 9.40 5.67
C GLU A 176 -12.56 10.66 4.85
N ASP A 177 -11.53 10.61 4.02
CA ASP A 177 -11.13 11.72 3.16
C ASP A 177 -12.18 12.01 2.09
N ARG A 178 -12.81 10.98 1.49
CA ARG A 178 -13.91 11.17 0.55
C ARG A 178 -15.02 12.02 1.16
N VAL A 179 -15.49 11.66 2.35
CA VAL A 179 -16.59 12.39 3.03
C VAL A 179 -16.20 13.86 3.21
N ARG A 180 -14.94 14.13 3.59
CA ARG A 180 -14.43 15.51 3.71
C ARG A 180 -14.33 16.22 2.37
N MET A 181 -13.89 15.53 1.32
CA MET A 181 -13.79 16.08 -0.02
C MET A 181 -15.15 16.45 -0.59
N GLU A 182 -16.17 15.62 -0.39
CA GLU A 182 -17.56 15.95 -0.76
C GLU A 182 -18.03 17.23 -0.07
N MET A 183 -17.76 17.37 1.23
CA MET A 183 -18.08 18.60 1.98
C MET A 183 -17.32 19.82 1.44
N LEU A 184 -16.02 19.68 1.15
CA LEU A 184 -15.19 20.74 0.58
C LEU A 184 -15.70 21.19 -0.78
N ILE A 185 -15.99 20.24 -1.67
CA ILE A 185 -16.54 20.48 -3.01
C ILE A 185 -17.88 21.21 -2.91
N ALA A 186 -18.80 20.72 -2.06
CA ALA A 186 -20.10 21.35 -1.86
C ALA A 186 -19.97 22.79 -1.35
N LEU A 187 -19.09 23.06 -0.39
CA LEU A 187 -18.85 24.41 0.12
C LEU A 187 -18.16 25.30 -0.92
N TYR A 188 -17.22 24.76 -1.69
CA TYR A 188 -16.53 25.48 -2.77
C TYR A 188 -17.51 25.90 -3.86
N HIS A 189 -18.39 25.00 -4.33
CA HIS A 189 -19.43 25.36 -5.29
C HIS A 189 -20.38 26.43 -4.76
N ARG A 190 -20.70 26.43 -3.46
CA ARG A 190 -21.50 27.51 -2.87
C ARG A 190 -20.77 28.86 -2.93
N THR A 191 -19.43 28.89 -2.83
CA THR A 191 -18.67 30.15 -2.99
C THR A 191 -18.70 30.69 -4.42
N SER A 192 -18.83 29.83 -5.44
CA SER A 192 -18.74 30.24 -6.84
C SER A 192 -20.08 30.60 -7.49
N VAL A 193 -21.21 30.13 -6.95
CA VAL A 193 -22.53 30.26 -7.61
C VAL A 193 -23.46 31.30 -6.97
N LEU A 194 -23.29 31.66 -5.70
CA LEU A 194 -24.27 32.49 -4.98
C LEU A 194 -23.89 33.98 -4.92
N GLN A 195 -24.85 34.86 -5.20
CA GLN A 195 -24.77 36.27 -4.75
C GLN A 195 -24.84 36.28 -3.22
N MET A 196 -23.68 36.43 -2.59
CA MET A 196 -23.53 36.40 -1.13
C MET A 196 -22.88 37.67 -0.62
N THR A 197 -23.29 38.08 0.59
CA THR A 197 -22.66 39.21 1.29
C THR A 197 -21.19 38.88 1.57
N ASP A 198 -20.35 39.91 1.68
CA ASP A 198 -18.94 39.74 2.01
C ASP A 198 -18.73 39.05 3.38
N HIS A 199 -19.63 39.29 4.33
CA HIS A 199 -19.59 38.61 5.63
C HIS A 199 -19.81 37.09 5.46
N THR A 200 -20.82 36.69 4.69
CA THR A 200 -21.09 35.28 4.37
C THR A 200 -19.93 34.65 3.62
N ARG A 201 -19.35 35.34 2.64
CA ARG A 201 -18.20 34.87 1.87
C ARG A 201 -16.98 34.63 2.76
N ARG A 202 -16.68 35.55 3.67
CA ARG A 202 -15.58 35.40 4.64
C ARG A 202 -15.79 34.19 5.55
N LYS A 203 -17.01 34.03 6.09
CA LYS A 203 -17.34 32.88 6.95
C LYS A 203 -17.17 31.55 6.20
N LEU A 204 -17.64 31.49 4.95
CA LEU A 204 -17.52 30.28 4.12
C LEU A 204 -16.06 29.95 3.76
N ARG A 205 -15.24 30.95 3.43
CA ARG A 205 -13.80 30.78 3.23
C ARG A 205 -13.10 30.28 4.48
N GLN A 206 -13.46 30.81 5.66
CA GLN A 206 -12.91 30.33 6.92
C GLN A 206 -13.28 28.88 7.18
N THR A 207 -14.54 28.49 6.94
CA THR A 207 -14.98 27.09 7.05
C THR A 207 -14.22 26.17 6.10
N LEU A 208 -14.07 26.57 4.83
CA LEU A 208 -13.29 25.82 3.84
C LEU A 208 -11.84 25.61 4.30
N LEU A 209 -11.19 26.67 4.80
CA LEU A 209 -9.82 26.59 5.28
C LEU A 209 -9.68 25.66 6.50
N VAL A 210 -10.64 25.70 7.43
CA VAL A 210 -10.65 24.79 8.59
C VAL A 210 -10.80 23.33 8.16
N LEU A 211 -11.74 23.04 7.25
CA LEU A 211 -11.95 21.67 6.74
C LEU A 211 -10.75 21.17 5.94
N TYR A 212 -10.15 22.04 5.12
CA TYR A 212 -8.96 21.70 4.35
C TYR A 212 -7.77 21.40 5.27
N ARG A 213 -7.54 22.22 6.30
CA ARG A 213 -6.49 21.95 7.30
C ARG A 213 -6.72 20.66 8.08
N ALA A 214 -7.96 20.38 8.46
CA ALA A 214 -8.29 19.12 9.13
C ALA A 214 -8.02 17.90 8.23
N ARG A 215 -8.35 18.00 6.94
CA ARG A 215 -8.04 16.99 5.94
C ARG A 215 -6.53 16.75 5.83
N VAL A 216 -5.76 17.82 5.64
CA VAL A 216 -4.29 17.75 5.54
C VAL A 216 -3.70 17.11 6.79
N ALA A 217 -4.15 17.50 7.98
CA ALA A 217 -3.64 16.96 9.24
C ALA A 217 -3.80 15.44 9.36
N ILE A 218 -4.91 14.88 8.90
CA ILE A 218 -5.17 13.42 8.97
C ILE A 218 -4.33 12.67 7.95
N ILE A 219 -4.22 13.18 6.72
CA ILE A 219 -3.32 12.61 5.71
C ILE A 219 -1.88 12.63 6.22
N THR A 220 -1.44 13.75 6.79
CA THR A 220 -0.11 13.92 7.36
C THR A 220 0.13 12.94 8.51
N ALA A 221 -0.81 12.82 9.45
CA ALA A 221 -0.70 11.87 10.56
C ALA A 221 -0.57 10.43 10.05
N ARG A 222 -1.35 10.03 9.03
CA ARG A 222 -1.23 8.69 8.45
C ARG A 222 0.11 8.48 7.73
N LYS A 223 0.66 9.50 7.08
CA LYS A 223 2.00 9.43 6.48
C LYS A 223 3.11 9.28 7.53
N GLU A 224 2.97 9.97 8.65
CA GLU A 224 3.87 9.82 9.81
C GLU A 224 3.76 8.42 10.41
N GLU A 225 2.54 7.88 10.56
CA GLU A 225 2.31 6.49 10.96
C GLU A 225 2.96 5.51 9.99
N MET A 226 2.92 5.80 8.68
CA MET A 226 3.65 5.06 7.65
C MET A 226 5.17 5.26 7.71
N GLY A 227 5.69 6.17 8.53
CA GLY A 227 7.13 6.43 8.64
C GLY A 227 7.70 7.22 7.46
N ILE A 228 6.84 7.88 6.68
CA ILE A 228 7.23 8.77 5.58
C ILE A 228 7.68 10.09 6.21
N ARG A 229 8.81 10.66 5.77
CA ARG A 229 9.35 11.87 6.41
C ARG A 229 8.60 13.10 5.92
N HIS A 230 8.36 14.05 6.83
CA HIS A 230 7.68 15.32 6.52
C HIS A 230 8.22 16.05 5.31
N GLU A 231 9.54 16.06 5.14
CA GLU A 231 10.24 16.71 4.03
C GLU A 231 9.82 16.16 2.66
N ASP A 232 9.37 14.91 2.62
CA ASP A 232 8.96 14.22 1.40
C ASP A 232 7.51 14.58 1.00
N PHE A 233 6.79 15.41 1.78
CA PHE A 233 5.40 15.79 1.49
C PHE A 233 4.94 17.16 2.01
N VAL A 234 5.86 18.10 2.26
CA VAL A 234 5.49 19.47 2.63
C VAL A 234 4.71 20.11 1.48
N CYS A 235 3.42 20.30 1.69
CA CYS A 235 2.58 21.07 0.79
C CYS A 235 2.73 22.55 1.19
N ASP A 236 3.62 23.28 0.50
CA ASP A 236 3.86 24.73 0.66
C ASP A 236 2.66 25.57 0.17
N LEU A 237 1.44 25.26 0.61
CA LEU A 237 0.21 25.96 0.21
C LEU A 237 -0.21 27.07 1.19
N LEU A 238 0.71 27.55 2.05
CA LEU A 238 0.44 28.62 3.01
C LEU A 238 1.39 29.82 2.90
N HIS A 239 1.96 30.06 1.72
CA HIS A 239 2.60 31.34 1.38
C HIS A 239 1.87 32.04 0.22
#